data_AF-A0A2P8AE92-F1
#
_entry.id   AF-A0A2P8AE92-F1
#
_cell.length_a   1.000
_cell.length_b   1.000
_cell.length_c   1.000
_cell.angle_alpha   90.00
_cell.angle_beta   90.00
_cell.angle_gamma   90.00
#
_symmetry.space_group_name_H-M   'P 1'
#
loop_
_entity.id
_entity.type
_entity.pdbx_description
1 polymer ?
#
loop_
_entity_poly.entity_id
_entity_poly.type
_entity_poly.pdbx_seq_one_letter_code
_entity_poly.pdbx_strand_id
1 'polypeptide(L)'
;MHAALAGYAVAARRHAPQDRRLSGAPTAMVLNGAYLVDRDRWDGFAALARELAEGHPEVRLELTGPWPPYSFVAEPEAEPAWA
;
A
#
# COMPACT_ATOMS: atom_id res chain seq x y z
N MET A 1 10.08 4.10 5.77
CA MET A 1 8.70 3.56 5.81
C MET A 1 8.47 2.40 4.84
N HIS A 2 8.47 2.62 3.51
CA HIS A 2 8.15 1.54 2.54
C HIS A 2 8.99 0.27 2.73
N ALA A 3 10.32 0.39 2.86
CA ALA A 3 11.20 -0.77 3.03
C ALA A 3 10.86 -1.61 4.27
N ALA A 4 10.50 -0.97 5.39
CA ALA A 4 10.12 -1.67 6.62
C ALA A 4 8.79 -2.42 6.45
N LEU A 5 7.77 -1.76 5.88
CA LEU A 5 6.47 -2.38 5.62
C LEU A 5 6.58 -3.52 4.58
N ALA A 6 7.38 -3.32 3.53
CA ALA A 6 7.64 -4.32 2.50
C ALA A 6 8.40 -5.54 3.04
N GLY A 7 9.33 -5.35 3.98
CA GLY A 7 10.05 -6.44 4.63
C GLY A 7 9.18 -7.28 5.58
N TYR A 8 8.09 -6.71 6.11
CA TYR A 8 7.13 -7.45 6.93
C TYR A 8 6.13 -8.23 6.07
N ALA A 9 5.67 -7.62 4.99
CA ALA A 9 4.68 -8.16 4.05
C ALA A 9 5.22 -9.35 3.25
N VAL A 10 4.34 -10.26 2.81
CA VAL A 10 4.72 -11.36 1.90
C VAL A 10 4.92 -10.86 0.46
N ALA A 11 4.27 -9.75 0.09
CA ALA A 11 4.50 -9.05 -1.16
C ALA A 11 4.18 -7.56 -1.00
N ALA A 12 4.84 -6.71 -1.79
CA ALA A 12 4.58 -5.28 -1.81
C ALA A 12 4.55 -4.75 -3.25
N ARG A 13 3.66 -3.79 -3.53
CA ARG A 13 3.64 -3.02 -4.78
C ARG A 13 3.65 -1.53 -4.47
N ARG A 14 4.38 -0.75 -5.28
CA ARG A 14 4.31 0.70 -5.29
C ARG A 14 3.49 1.14 -6.48
N HIS A 15 2.49 1.98 -6.24
CA HIS A 15 1.71 2.61 -7.28
C HIS A 15 2.17 4.05 -7.47
N ALA A 16 1.77 4.67 -8.58
CA ALA A 16 1.91 6.10 -8.75
C ALA A 16 1.23 6.80 -7.55
N PRO A 17 1.88 7.81 -6.94
CA PRO A 17 1.20 8.61 -5.94
C PRO A 17 -0.08 9.19 -6.51
N GLN A 18 -1.18 9.09 -5.75
CA GLN A 18 -2.47 9.55 -6.22
C GLN A 18 -2.43 11.07 -6.43
N ASP A 19 -2.93 11.54 -7.58
CA ASP A 19 -2.91 12.96 -7.90
C ASP A 19 -3.69 13.73 -6.82
N ARG A 20 -3.07 14.80 -6.30
CA ARG A 20 -3.69 15.71 -5.33
C ARG A 20 -5.03 16.25 -5.82
N ARG A 21 -5.14 16.50 -7.13
CA ARG A 21 -6.37 17.03 -7.75
C ARG A 21 -7.53 16.03 -7.68
N LEU A 22 -7.23 14.73 -7.62
CA LEU A 22 -8.21 13.65 -7.60
C LEU A 22 -8.48 13.13 -6.18
N SER A 23 -7.56 13.33 -5.24
CA SER A 23 -7.68 12.84 -3.85
C SER A 23 -8.30 13.85 -2.88
N GLY A 24 -8.28 15.16 -3.20
CA GLY A 24 -8.74 16.22 -2.29
C GLY A 24 -7.87 16.34 -1.02
N ALA A 25 -6.73 15.66 -0.99
CA ALA A 25 -5.87 15.61 0.19
C ALA A 25 -5.11 16.94 0.40
N PRO A 26 -4.99 17.41 1.65
CA PRO A 26 -4.31 18.67 1.96
C PRO A 26 -2.80 18.63 1.67
N THR A 27 -2.22 17.43 1.60
CA THR A 27 -0.78 17.19 1.46
C THR A 27 -0.46 16.30 0.25
N ALA A 28 0.78 16.34 -0.23
CA ALA A 28 1.20 15.54 -1.38
C ALA A 28 1.33 14.10 -0.91
N MET A 29 0.73 13.17 -1.64
CA MET A 29 1.03 11.76 -1.45
C MET A 29 2.46 11.52 -1.93
N VAL A 30 3.32 11.06 -1.02
CA VAL A 30 4.72 10.70 -1.35
C VAL A 30 4.89 9.18 -1.46
N LEU A 31 3.93 8.40 -0.96
CA LEU A 31 3.91 6.96 -1.02
C LEU A 31 2.49 6.44 -1.21
N ASN A 32 2.26 5.71 -2.30
CA ASN A 32 1.09 4.86 -2.50
C ASN A 32 1.57 3.40 -2.56
N GLY A 33 1.36 2.64 -1.49
CA GLY A 33 1.87 1.29 -1.35
C GLY A 33 0.76 0.29 -1.02
N ALA A 34 0.75 -0.83 -1.73
CA ALA A 34 -0.06 -1.99 -1.40
C ALA A 34 0.82 -3.08 -0.79
N TYR A 35 0.37 -3.71 0.29
CA TYR A 35 1.10 -4.74 1.02
C TYR A 35 0.20 -5.96 1.22
N LEU A 36 0.66 -7.13 0.77
CA LEU A 36 -0.01 -8.40 1.03
C LEU A 36 0.56 -8.95 2.34
N VAL A 37 -0.32 -9.21 3.30
CA VAL A 37 0.08 -9.64 4.65
C VAL A 37 -0.71 -10.90 4.98
N ASP A 38 -0.03 -11.90 5.56
CA ASP A 38 -0.72 -13.07 6.10
C ASP A 38 -1.74 -12.64 7.15
N ARG A 39 -2.92 -13.26 7.13
CA ARG A 39 -4.04 -12.87 8.00
C ARG A 39 -3.66 -12.84 9.47
N ASP A 40 -2.89 -13.83 9.92
CA ASP A 40 -2.48 -13.97 11.32
C ASP A 40 -1.39 -12.97 11.73
N ARG A 41 -0.79 -12.27 10.76
CA ARG A 41 0.26 -11.27 10.97
C ARG A 41 -0.23 -9.83 10.82
N TRP A 42 -1.52 -9.63 10.52
CA TRP A 42 -2.13 -8.32 10.29
C TRP A 42 -1.93 -7.36 11.46
N ASP A 43 -2.20 -7.80 12.69
CA ASP A 43 -2.10 -6.91 13.86
C ASP A 43 -0.68 -6.38 14.06
N GLY A 44 0.33 -7.23 13.83
CA GLY A 44 1.74 -6.81 13.88
C GLY A 44 2.12 -5.85 12.75
N PHE A 45 1.55 -6.02 11.54
CA PHE A 45 1.73 -5.05 10.46
C PHE A 45 1.11 -3.69 10.80
N ALA A 46 -0.10 -3.69 11.37
CA ALA A 46 -0.78 -2.48 11.81
C ALA A 46 -0.01 -1.78 12.95
N ALA A 47 0.56 -2.54 13.89
CA ALA A 47 1.42 -2.00 14.94
C ALA A 47 2.68 -1.33 14.36
N LEU A 48 3.41 -2.01 13.47
CA LEU A 48 4.58 -1.46 12.78
C LEU A 48 4.25 -0.16 12.03
N ALA A 49 3.10 -0.10 11.35
CA ALA A 49 2.66 1.11 10.67
C ALA A 49 2.40 2.27 11.62
N ARG A 50 1.81 2.02 12.79
CA ARG A 50 1.61 3.04 13.85
C ARG A 50 2.93 3.52 14.42
N GLU A 51 3.85 2.62 14.75
CA GLU A 51 5.19 2.97 15.25
C GLU A 51 5.96 3.84 14.25
N LEU A 52 5.89 3.50 12.95
CA LEU A 52 6.48 4.31 11.90
C LEU A 52 5.86 5.71 11.81
N ALA A 53 4.54 5.82 11.97
CA ALA A 53 3.83 7.09 11.97
C ALA A 53 4.20 7.96 13.18
N GLU A 54 4.25 7.36 14.37
CA GLU A 54 4.64 8.05 15.61
C GLU A 54 6.10 8.54 15.57
N GLY A 55 7.00 7.76 14.95
CA GLY A 55 8.40 8.15 14.78
C GLY A 55 8.66 9.23 13.73
N HIS A 56 7.66 9.60 12.91
CA HIS A 56 7.78 10.57 11.82
C HIS A 56 6.56 11.52 11.79
N PRO A 57 6.40 12.38 12.81
CA PRO A 57 5.23 13.26 12.94
C PRO A 57 5.05 14.23 11.75
N GLU A 58 6.10 14.46 10.97
CA GLU A 58 6.07 15.25 9.74
C GLU A 58 5.37 14.56 8.55
N VAL A 59 5.10 13.25 8.66
CA VAL A 59 4.42 12.45 7.63
C VAL A 59 3.12 11.87 8.16
N ARG A 60 2.01 12.12 7.45
CA ARG A 60 0.75 11.40 7.68
C ARG A 60 0.81 10.04 6.99
N LEU A 61 0.78 8.98 7.78
CA LEU A 61 0.66 7.60 7.30
C LEU A 61 -0.76 7.10 7.56
N GLU A 62 -1.40 6.55 6.52
CA GLU A 62 -2.76 6.00 6.62
C GLU A 62 -2.78 4.54 6.15
N LEU A 63 -3.37 3.67 6.96
CA LEU A 63 -3.74 2.33 6.55
C LEU A 63 -5.24 2.31 6.25
N THR A 64 -5.59 1.92 5.02
CA THR A 64 -6.99 1.89 4.57
C THR A 64 -7.60 0.49 4.56
N GLY A 65 -6.79 -0.56 4.69
CA GLY A 65 -7.22 -1.96 4.63
C GLY A 65 -7.76 -2.51 5.96
N PRO A 66 -8.03 -3.83 6.02
CA PRO A 66 -7.71 -4.83 5.00
C PRO A 66 -8.68 -4.81 3.81
N TRP A 67 -8.12 -4.89 2.60
CA TRP A 67 -8.87 -4.99 1.34
C TRP A 67 -8.64 -6.37 0.70
N PRO A 68 -9.53 -6.84 -0.18
CA PRO A 68 -9.20 -7.96 -1.06
C PRO A 68 -7.92 -7.68 -1.87
N PRO A 69 -7.12 -8.70 -2.23
CA PRO A 69 -5.76 -8.52 -2.74
C PRO A 69 -5.71 -8.14 -4.23
N TYR A 70 -6.57 -7.22 -4.69
CA TYR A 70 -6.68 -6.81 -6.10
C TYR A 70 -5.34 -6.35 -6.68
N SER A 71 -4.52 -5.64 -5.89
CA SER A 71 -3.18 -5.22 -6.30
C SER A 71 -2.21 -6.37 -6.54
N PHE A 72 -2.55 -7.62 -6.21
CA PHE A 72 -1.69 -8.79 -6.32
C PHE A 72 -2.24 -9.88 -7.24
N VAL A 73 -3.45 -9.70 -7.77
CA VAL A 73 -3.98 -10.56 -8.84
C VAL A 73 -3.29 -10.16 -10.14
N ALA A 74 -2.74 -11.13 -10.87
CA ALA A 74 -2.27 -10.89 -12.24
C ALA A 74 -3.49 -10.64 -13.14
N GLU A 75 -3.44 -9.64 -14.02
CA GLU A 75 -4.40 -9.57 -15.12
C GLU A 75 -4.24 -10.85 -15.96
N PRO A 76 -5.32 -11.55 -16.34
CA PRO A 76 -5.20 -12.60 -17.33
C PRO A 76 -4.54 -11.98 -18.57
N GLU A 77 -3.49 -12.63 -19.06
CA GLU A 77 -2.77 -12.25 -20.27
C GLU A 77 -3.80 -11.86 -21.33
N ALA A 78 -3.78 -10.59 -21.75
CA ALA A 78 -4.73 -10.09 -22.73
C ALA A 78 -4.61 -10.99 -23.97
N GLU A 79 -5.65 -11.77 -24.27
CA GLU A 79 -5.71 -12.49 -25.54
C GLU A 79 -5.43 -11.48 -26.65
N PRO A 80 -4.45 -11.74 -27.53
CA PRO A 80 -4.12 -10.79 -28.57
C PRO A 80 -5.38 -10.54 -29.40
N ALA A 81 -5.80 -9.27 -29.44
CA ALA A 81 -6.93 -8.80 -30.22
C ALA A 81 -6.57 -8.82 -31.72
N TRP A 82 -6.47 -10.02 -32.28
CA TRP A 82 -6.70 -10.26 -33.70
C TRP A 82 -7.25 -11.68 -33.85
N ALA A 83 -8.55 -11.73 -34.16
CA ALA A 83 -9.24 -12.87 -34.74
C ALA A 83 -9.87 -12.38 -36.05
#